data_AF-A0A355QIF9-F1
#
_entry.id   AF-A0A355QIF9-F1
#
_cell.length_a   1.000
_cell.length_b   1.000
_cell.length_c   1.000
_cell.angle_alpha   90.00
_cell.angle_beta   90.00
_cell.angle_gamma   90.00
#
_symmetry.space_group_name_H-M   'P 1'
#
loop_
_entity.id
_entity.type
_entity.pdbx_description
1 polymer ?
#
loop_
_entity_poly.entity_id
_entity_poly.type
_entity_poly.pdbx_seq_one_letter_code
_entity_poly.pdbx_strand_id
1 'polypeptide(L)'
;RSTGYAWDLRRDQPYLAYEEVDFDVIVGTHGDSFDRYAIRLNEIRESLRIVEQILDLMPAGDYRVQDKKVTPPPRSRIDESMEALIHHF
;
A
#
# COMPACT_ATOMS: atom_id res chain seq x y z
N ARG A 1 -14.92 6.44 12.15
CA ARG A 1 -14.59 5.22 12.92
C ARG A 1 -14.95 5.31 14.40
N SER A 2 -14.45 6.28 15.19
CA SER A 2 -14.76 6.30 16.64
C SER A 2 -16.24 6.51 16.98
N THR A 3 -17.00 7.16 16.10
CA THR A 3 -18.42 7.50 16.31
C THR A 3 -19.40 6.46 15.73
N GLY A 4 -18.99 5.21 15.53
CA GLY A 4 -19.87 4.17 14.96
C GLY A 4 -19.91 4.14 13.43
N TYR A 5 -19.34 5.12 12.72
CA TYR A 5 -19.34 5.11 11.25
C TYR A 5 -18.17 4.28 10.68
N ALA A 6 -18.51 3.16 10.05
CA ALA A 6 -17.62 2.14 9.51
C ALA A 6 -17.08 2.49 8.11
N TRP A 7 -16.29 3.57 8.04
CA TRP A 7 -15.72 4.08 6.79
C TRP A 7 -14.20 3.99 6.76
N ASP A 8 -13.66 3.39 5.70
CA ASP A 8 -12.24 3.27 5.40
C ASP A 8 -12.02 3.21 3.89
N LEU A 9 -11.19 4.11 3.35
CA LEU A 9 -10.89 4.17 1.92
C LEU A 9 -10.30 2.86 1.40
N ARG A 10 -9.50 2.15 2.21
CA ARG A 10 -8.85 0.90 1.79
C ARG A 10 -9.87 -0.21 1.48
N ARG A 11 -11.07 -0.14 2.07
CA ARG A 11 -12.16 -1.10 1.85
C ARG A 11 -13.24 -0.53 0.94
N ASP A 12 -13.68 0.70 1.19
CA ASP A 12 -14.84 1.28 0.50
C ASP A 12 -14.49 1.83 -0.90
N GLN A 13 -13.22 2.21 -1.11
CA GLN A 13 -12.67 2.64 -2.40
C GLN A 13 -11.24 2.09 -2.57
N PRO A 14 -11.09 0.76 -2.71
CA PRO A 14 -9.79 0.12 -2.73
C PRO A 14 -8.88 0.70 -3.81
N TYR A 15 -7.60 0.88 -3.45
CA TYR A 15 -6.55 1.31 -4.36
C TYR A 15 -5.38 0.34 -4.26
N LEU A 16 -4.54 0.28 -5.31
CA LEU A 16 -3.45 -0.70 -5.40
C LEU A 16 -3.99 -2.13 -5.16
N ALA A 17 -3.33 -2.91 -4.30
CA ALA A 17 -3.69 -4.28 -3.98
C ALA A 17 -4.44 -4.43 -2.64
N TYR A 18 -5.07 -3.35 -2.12
CA TYR A 18 -5.84 -3.46 -0.86
C TYR A 18 -7.09 -4.36 -0.97
N GLU A 19 -7.57 -4.62 -2.19
CA GLU A 19 -8.67 -5.55 -2.45
C GLU A 19 -8.22 -7.03 -2.33
N GLU A 20 -6.92 -7.29 -2.40
CA GLU A 20 -6.33 -8.65 -2.38
C GLU A 20 -5.90 -9.09 -0.98
N VAL A 21 -6.01 -8.21 0.02
CA VAL A 21 -5.60 -8.46 1.42
C VAL A 21 -6.78 -8.38 2.36
N ASP A 22 -6.85 -9.32 3.31
CA ASP A 22 -7.93 -9.40 4.29
C ASP A 22 -7.59 -8.60 5.55
N PHE A 23 -8.44 -7.62 5.88
CA PHE A 23 -8.33 -6.87 7.14
C PHE A 23 -9.69 -6.35 7.61
N ASP A 24 -9.81 -6.13 8.92
CA ASP A 24 -11.06 -5.70 9.53
C ASP A 24 -11.08 -4.18 9.80
N VAL A 25 -12.19 -3.52 9.48
CA VAL A 25 -12.40 -2.09 9.78
C VAL A 25 -12.96 -1.95 11.19
N ILE A 26 -12.11 -1.55 12.14
CA ILE A 26 -12.48 -1.38 13.55
C ILE A 26 -13.25 -0.08 13.76
N VAL A 27 -14.34 -0.15 14.52
CA VAL A 27 -15.26 0.97 14.76
C VAL A 27 -15.51 1.11 16.27
N GLY A 28 -15.50 2.35 16.76
CA GLY A 28 -15.82 2.68 18.15
C GLY A 28 -17.31 2.92 18.33
N THR A 29 -17.77 2.94 19.58
CA THR A 29 -19.19 3.04 19.91
C THR A 29 -19.57 4.36 20.59
N HIS A 30 -18.68 4.90 21.42
CA HIS A 30 -18.96 6.08 22.26
C HIS A 30 -18.38 7.36 21.66
N GLY A 31 -17.36 7.27 20.80
CA GLY A 31 -16.79 8.44 20.11
C GLY A 31 -15.83 9.28 20.95
N ASP A 32 -15.46 8.78 22.13
CA ASP A 32 -14.56 9.45 23.06
C ASP A 32 -13.07 9.29 22.67
N SER A 33 -12.19 9.89 23.46
CA SER A 33 -10.74 9.82 23.23
C SER A 33 -10.18 8.41 23.46
N PHE A 34 -10.82 7.62 24.33
CA PHE A 34 -10.39 6.26 24.62
C PHE A 34 -10.68 5.33 23.45
N ASP A 35 -11.86 5.42 22.84
CA ASP A 35 -12.21 4.69 21.61
C ASP A 35 -11.22 5.00 20.49
N ARG A 36 -10.83 6.26 20.30
CA ARG A 36 -9.82 6.63 19.29
C ARG A 36 -8.47 5.98 19.57
N TYR A 37 -8.07 5.91 20.84
CA TYR A 37 -6.82 5.24 21.24
C TYR A 37 -6.91 3.73 21.01
N ALA A 38 -7.99 3.08 21.45
CA ALA A 38 -8.20 1.65 21.29
C ALA A 38 -8.27 1.25 19.80
N ILE A 39 -8.96 2.03 18.97
CA ILE A 39 -9.02 1.84 17.52
C ILE A 39 -7.61 1.86 16.92
N ARG A 40 -6.77 2.85 17.28
CA ARG A 40 -5.39 2.92 16.76
C ARG A 40 -4.55 1.70 17.16
N LEU A 41 -4.68 1.22 18.39
CA LEU A 41 -3.98 0.02 18.84
C LEU A 41 -4.39 -1.22 18.03
N ASN A 42 -5.69 -1.36 17.74
CA ASN A 42 -6.18 -2.46 16.93
C ASN A 42 -5.79 -2.31 15.45
N GLU A 43 -5.77 -1.09 14.91
CA GLU A 43 -5.28 -0.82 13.55
C GLU A 43 -3.81 -1.22 13.38
N ILE A 44 -2.96 -1.05 14.41
CA ILE A 44 -1.57 -1.53 14.36
C ILE A 44 -1.53 -3.06 14.22
N ARG A 45 -2.42 -3.79 14.90
CA ARG A 45 -2.50 -5.26 14.77
C ARG A 45 -2.96 -5.68 13.38
N GLU A 46 -3.99 -5.02 12.85
CA GLU A 46 -4.43 -5.26 11.46
C GLU A 46 -3.35 -4.90 10.44
N SER A 47 -2.57 -3.84 10.67
CA SER A 47 -1.42 -3.51 9.83
C SER A 47 -0.36 -4.61 9.84
N LEU A 48 -0.07 -5.22 11.00
CA LEU A 48 0.86 -6.35 11.07
C LEU A 48 0.31 -7.56 10.30
N ARG A 49 -0.98 -7.86 10.44
CA ARG A 49 -1.66 -8.95 9.71
C ARG A 49 -1.63 -8.75 8.19
N ILE A 50 -1.79 -7.51 7.71
CA ILE A 50 -1.65 -7.19 6.28
C ILE A 50 -0.21 -7.44 5.82
N VAL A 51 0.79 -7.03 6.61
CA VAL A 51 2.21 -7.25 6.25
C VAL A 51 2.53 -8.74 6.16
N GLU A 52 2.04 -9.55 7.09
CA GLU A 52 2.19 -11.01 7.05
C GLU A 52 1.60 -11.61 5.77
N GLN A 53 0.39 -11.21 5.39
CA GLN A 53 -0.25 -11.67 4.14
C GLN A 53 0.54 -11.23 2.89
N ILE A 54 1.05 -9.99 2.87
CA ILE A 54 1.85 -9.48 1.75
C ILE A 54 3.13 -10.28 1.55
N LEU A 55 3.74 -10.77 2.64
CA LEU A 55 4.95 -11.61 2.54
C LEU A 55 4.65 -12.93 1.81
N ASP A 56 3.49 -13.53 2.04
CA ASP A 56 3.07 -14.78 1.39
C ASP A 56 2.57 -14.56 -0.04
N LEU A 57 1.95 -13.41 -0.32
CA LEU A 57 1.35 -13.06 -1.61
C LEU A 57 2.29 -12.33 -2.58
N MET A 58 3.53 -12.05 -2.19
CA MET A 58 4.46 -11.22 -2.97
C MET A 58 4.72 -11.81 -4.37
N PRO A 59 4.27 -11.16 -5.47
CA PRO A 59 4.52 -11.64 -6.81
C PRO A 59 5.96 -11.35 -7.22
N ALA A 60 6.52 -12.22 -8.07
CA ALA A 60 7.77 -11.93 -8.77
C ALA A 60 7.51 -11.01 -9.97
N GLY A 61 8.41 -10.06 -10.22
CA GLY A 61 8.27 -9.14 -11.34
C GLY A 61 9.13 -7.90 -11.18
N ASP A 62 9.05 -7.00 -12.16
CA ASP A 62 9.65 -5.67 -12.03
C ASP A 62 8.74 -4.79 -11.16
N TYR A 63 9.35 -4.03 -10.26
CA TYR A 63 8.67 -3.09 -9.38
C TYR A 63 8.40 -1.75 -10.07
N ARG A 64 8.89 -1.56 -11.30
CA ARG A 64 8.75 -0.35 -12.10
C ARG A 64 7.93 -0.57 -13.36
N VAL A 65 7.22 0.49 -13.76
CA VAL A 65 6.56 0.57 -15.06
C VAL A 65 7.62 0.58 -16.16
N GLN A 66 7.47 -0.28 -17.17
CA GLN A 66 8.45 -0.47 -18.26
C GLN A 66 8.47 0.66 -19.31
N ASP A 67 7.68 1.71 -19.12
CA ASP A 67 7.69 2.89 -19.98
C ASP A 67 8.95 3.73 -19.70
N LYS A 68 9.87 3.73 -20.66
CA LYS A 68 11.16 4.45 -20.63
C LYS A 68 11.00 5.98 -20.54
N LYS A 69 9.82 6.53 -20.84
CA LYS A 69 9.55 7.98 -20.72
C LYS A 69 9.06 8.39 -19.34
N VAL A 70 8.51 7.44 -18.58
CA VAL A 70 7.97 7.67 -17.24
C VAL A 70 8.98 7.24 -16.18
N THR A 71 9.59 6.07 -16.36
CA THR A 71 10.52 5.50 -15.41
C THR A 71 11.95 5.59 -15.97
N PRO A 72 12.91 6.13 -15.21
CA PRO A 72 14.31 6.13 -15.65
C PRO A 72 14.84 4.69 -15.78
N PRO A 73 15.69 4.44 -16.79
CA PRO A 73 16.27 3.12 -17.01
C PRO A 73 17.17 2.68 -15.83
N PRO A 74 17.36 1.36 -15.64
CA PRO A 74 18.29 0.85 -14.64
C PRO A 74 19.72 1.30 -14.98
N ARG A 75 20.54 1.57 -13.95
CA ARG A 75 21.88 2.14 -14.12
C ARG A 75 22.77 1.31 -15.07
N SER A 76 22.67 -0.01 -15.02
CA SER A 76 23.42 -0.91 -15.90
C SER A 76 23.14 -0.69 -17.39
N ARG A 77 21.91 -0.28 -17.76
CA ARG A 77 21.55 -0.03 -19.18
C ARG A 77 22.02 1.33 -19.69
N ILE A 78 22.36 2.27 -18.80
CA ILE A 78 22.81 3.62 -19.18
C ILE A 78 24.15 3.55 -19.90
N ASP A 79 25.05 2.68 -19.43
CA ASP A 79 26.40 2.53 -20.00
C ASP A 79 26.41 1.76 -21.33
N GLU A 80 25.38 0.96 -21.60
CA GLU A 80 25.29 0.07 -22.76
C GLU A 80 24.47 0.65 -23.92
N SER A 81 23.53 1.58 -23.65
CA SER A 81 22.55 2.04 -24.64
C SER A 81 22.44 3.56 -24.69
N MET A 82 22.69 4.12 -25.87
CA MET A 82 22.47 5.55 -26.15
C MET A 82 21.02 5.99 -25.88
N GLU A 83 20.03 5.14 -26.18
CA GLU A 83 18.63 5.45 -25.91
C GLU A 83 18.34 5.55 -24.41
N ALA A 84 18.96 4.67 -23.60
CA ALA A 84 18.82 4.72 -22.16
C ALA A 84 19.48 5.99 -21.59
N LEU A 85 20.61 6.42 -22.16
CA LEU A 85 21.24 7.68 -21.80
C LEU A 85 20.34 8.88 -22.17
N ILE A 86 19.75 8.89 -23.37
CA ILE A 86 18.82 9.94 -23.82
C ILE A 86 17.59 10.03 -22.91
N HIS A 87 17.01 8.90 -22.49
CA HIS A 87 15.87 8.90 -21.58
C HIS A 87 16.25 9.21 -20.12
N HIS A 88 17.53 9.15 -19.77
CA HIS A 88 18.02 9.49 -18.45
C HIS A 88 18.33 10.99 -18.29
N PHE A 89 18.83 11.63 -19.36
CA PHE A 89 19.06 13.08 -19.43
C PHE A 89 17.76 13.87 -19.50
#